data_AF-R4JLZ9-F1
#
_entry.id   AF-R4JLZ9-F1
#
_cell.length_a   1.000
_cell.length_b   1.000
_cell.length_c   1.000
_cell.angle_alpha   90.00
_cell.angle_beta   90.00
_cell.angle_gamma   90.00
#
_symmetry.space_group_name_H-M   'P 1'
#
loop_
_entity.id
_entity.type
_entity.pdbx_description
1 polymer ?
#
loop_
_entity_poly.entity_id
_entity_poly.type
_entity_poly.pdbx_seq_one_letter_code
_entity_poly.pdbx_strand_id
1 'polypeptide(L)'
;SYEYSELKNLMFDSFMINDSNQFRLLEVDNRLILPNKINLRFLINSMDVIHSFAIPSLGIKVDAIPGRINQINSLIYRSGLY
;
A
#
# COMPACT_ATOMS: atom_id res chain seq x y z
N SER A 1 3.85 -5.32 -5.07
CA SER A 1 4.40 -6.02 -3.90
C SER A 1 4.50 -5.06 -2.71
N TYR A 2 4.53 -5.61 -1.50
CA TYR A 2 4.83 -4.88 -0.27
C TYR A 2 5.95 -5.59 0.49
N GLU A 3 6.82 -4.80 1.13
CA GLU A 3 7.99 -5.29 1.86
C GLU A 3 8.06 -4.65 3.24
N TYR A 4 8.22 -5.48 4.27
CA TYR A 4 8.50 -5.08 5.65
C TYR A 4 9.91 -5.53 6.01
N SER A 5 10.90 -4.72 5.63
CA SER A 5 12.32 -5.01 5.89
C SER A 5 12.63 -5.17 7.38
N GLU A 6 11.97 -4.40 8.23
CA GLU A 6 12.17 -4.44 9.69
C GLU A 6 11.51 -5.68 10.34
N LEU A 7 10.57 -6.34 9.65
CA LEU A 7 9.74 -7.40 10.21
C LEU A 7 10.00 -8.72 9.48
N LYS A 8 11.12 -9.37 9.83
CA LYS A 8 11.56 -10.68 9.31
C LYS A 8 11.65 -10.73 7.77
N ASN A 9 11.91 -9.61 7.10
CA ASN A 9 11.91 -9.51 5.64
C ASN A 9 10.62 -10.09 5.02
N LEU A 10 9.46 -9.82 5.63
CA LEU A 10 8.18 -10.21 5.07
C LEU A 10 7.96 -9.48 3.74
N MET A 11 7.71 -10.26 2.69
CA MET A 11 7.42 -9.77 1.35
C MET A 11 6.22 -10.54 0.80
N PHE A 12 5.29 -9.83 0.16
CA PHE A 12 4.17 -10.46 -0.54
C PHE A 12 3.69 -9.61 -1.71
N ASP A 13 3.00 -10.28 -2.64
CA ASP A 13 2.28 -9.64 -3.73
C ASP A 13 0.81 -9.48 -3.39
N SER A 14 0.19 -8.47 -3.99
CA SER A 14 -1.22 -8.11 -3.79
C SER A 14 -1.86 -7.96 -5.16
N PHE A 15 -2.82 -8.82 -5.47
CA PHE A 15 -3.53 -8.88 -6.74
C PHE A 15 -5.03 -8.74 -6.54
N MET A 16 -5.69 -8.14 -7.51
CA MET A 16 -7.12 -7.91 -7.50
C MET A 16 -7.90 -9.23 -7.61
N ILE A 17 -8.91 -9.40 -6.76
CA ILE A 17 -9.82 -10.55 -6.81
C ILE A 17 -11.04 -10.20 -7.68
N ASN A 18 -11.40 -11.12 -8.58
CA ASN A 18 -12.61 -11.02 -9.40
C ASN A 18 -13.76 -11.87 -8.82
N ASP A 19 -14.16 -11.59 -7.58
CA ASP A 19 -15.29 -12.28 -6.93
C ASP A 19 -16.56 -11.41 -6.92
N SER A 20 -17.70 -12.05 -7.15
CA SER A 20 -19.01 -11.39 -7.25
C SER A 20 -19.61 -10.94 -5.91
N ASN A 21 -19.16 -11.52 -4.80
CA ASN A 21 -19.68 -11.25 -3.45
C ASN A 21 -18.96 -10.11 -2.72
N GLN A 22 -17.97 -9.47 -3.37
CA GLN A 22 -17.10 -8.46 -2.77
C GLN A 22 -17.18 -7.13 -3.55
N PHE A 23 -16.46 -6.12 -3.07
CA PHE A 23 -16.34 -4.86 -3.81
C PHE A 23 -15.59 -5.08 -5.12
N ARG A 24 -16.35 -5.04 -6.22
CA ARG A 24 -15.85 -5.22 -7.58
C ARG A 24 -14.72 -4.23 -7.88
N LEU A 25 -13.57 -4.75 -8.32
CA LEU A 25 -12.34 -4.00 -8.65
C LEU A 25 -11.62 -3.32 -7.47
N LEU A 26 -12.03 -3.56 -6.22
CA LEU A 26 -11.39 -2.97 -5.04
C LEU A 26 -10.76 -4.00 -4.12
N GLU A 27 -11.27 -5.23 -4.11
CA GLU A 27 -10.68 -6.28 -3.28
C GLU A 27 -9.40 -6.87 -3.85
N VAL A 28 -8.52 -7.23 -2.91
CA VAL A 28 -7.23 -7.85 -3.16
C VAL A 28 -7.06 -9.10 -2.31
N ASP A 29 -6.26 -10.04 -2.79
CA ASP A 29 -5.95 -11.29 -2.10
C ASP A 29 -5.20 -11.09 -0.78
N ASN A 30 -4.14 -10.28 -0.81
CA ASN A 30 -3.31 -9.95 0.33
C ASN A 30 -3.39 -8.45 0.61
N ARG A 31 -4.00 -8.11 1.74
CA ARG A 31 -4.15 -6.71 2.18
C ARG A 31 -2.88 -6.22 2.89
N LEU A 32 -2.56 -4.94 2.70
CA LEU A 32 -1.49 -4.28 3.45
C LEU A 32 -1.94 -4.02 4.90
N ILE A 33 -1.37 -4.77 5.85
CA ILE A 33 -1.71 -4.67 7.27
C ILE A 33 -0.78 -3.68 7.96
N LEU A 34 -1.34 -2.66 8.61
CA LEU A 34 -0.57 -1.59 9.25
C LEU A 34 -1.09 -1.32 10.67
N PRO A 35 -0.21 -0.99 11.63
CA PRO A 35 -0.65 -0.58 12.95
C PRO A 35 -1.30 0.82 12.91
N ASN A 36 -2.35 1.00 13.71
CA ASN A 36 -2.96 2.32 13.90
C ASN A 36 -2.20 3.13 14.97
N LYS A 37 -2.41 4.45 14.99
CA LYS A 37 -1.86 5.40 15.97
C LYS A 37 -0.33 5.42 16.09
N ILE A 38 0.36 4.94 15.05
CA ILE A 38 1.81 4.99 14.92
C ILE A 38 2.13 5.75 13.64
N ASN A 39 3.21 6.55 13.67
CA ASN A 39 3.67 7.25 12.49
C ASN A 39 4.34 6.24 11.55
N LEU A 40 3.77 6.07 10.36
CA LEU A 40 4.23 5.14 9.33
C LEU A 40 5.01 5.89 8.27
N ARG A 41 6.10 5.29 7.78
CA ARG A 41 6.86 5.79 6.64
C ARG A 41 6.69 4.82 5.48
N PHE A 42 6.11 5.29 4.38
CA PHE A 42 6.05 4.55 3.14
C PHE A 42 7.21 4.96 2.23
N LEU A 43 7.83 3.96 1.60
CA LEU A 43 8.79 4.12 0.53
C LEU A 43 8.17 3.51 -0.74
N ILE A 44 7.96 4.34 -1.76
CA ILE A 44 7.24 3.97 -2.98
C ILE A 44 8.19 4.09 -4.18
N ASN A 45 8.28 3.03 -4.97
CA ASN A 45 9.06 2.93 -6.20
C ASN A 45 8.32 1.98 -7.17
N SER A 46 8.75 1.96 -8.43
CA SER A 46 8.33 0.98 -9.43
C SER A 46 9.53 0.22 -10.01
N MET A 47 9.30 -1.01 -10.46
CA MET A 47 10.32 -1.84 -11.11
C MET A 47 10.29 -1.74 -12.64
N ASP A 48 9.15 -1.38 -13.22
CA ASP A 48 8.91 -1.44 -14.66
C ASP A 48 8.62 -0.05 -15.26
N VAL A 49 7.41 0.47 -15.06
CA VAL A 49 6.89 1.72 -15.62
C VAL A 49 6.35 2.61 -14.50
N ILE A 50 5.87 3.80 -14.84
CA ILE A 50 5.33 4.71 -13.85
C ILE A 50 3.96 4.21 -13.36
N HIS A 51 3.80 4.13 -12.04
CA HIS A 51 2.52 3.89 -11.36
C HIS A 51 2.26 4.99 -10.32
N SER A 52 1.15 4.92 -9.59
CA SER A 52 0.86 5.82 -8.48
C SER A 52 0.19 5.07 -7.34
N PHE A 53 0.75 5.16 -6.14
CA PHE A 53 0.19 4.58 -4.93
C PHE A 53 -0.76 5.59 -4.29
N ALA A 54 -2.05 5.25 -4.22
CA ALA A 54 -3.09 6.15 -3.76
C ALA A 54 -4.04 5.49 -2.75
N ILE A 55 -4.27 6.17 -1.63
CA ILE A 55 -5.29 5.83 -0.63
C ILE A 55 -6.05 7.13 -0.30
N PRO A 56 -7.16 7.43 -1.01
CA PRO A 56 -7.85 8.71 -0.90
C PRO A 56 -8.36 9.04 0.51
N SER A 57 -8.82 8.02 1.24
CA SER A 57 -9.32 8.12 2.61
C SER A 57 -8.25 8.55 3.62
N LEU A 58 -6.97 8.31 3.31
CA LEU A 58 -5.81 8.78 4.08
C LEU A 58 -5.16 10.04 3.47
N GLY A 59 -5.69 10.57 2.36
CA GLY A 59 -5.11 11.71 1.65
C GLY A 59 -3.75 11.42 1.01
N ILE A 60 -3.44 10.14 0.73
CA ILE A 60 -2.17 9.71 0.17
C ILE A 60 -2.31 9.55 -1.34
N LYS A 61 -1.43 10.21 -2.10
CA LYS A 61 -1.16 9.91 -3.51
C LYS A 61 0.30 10.22 -3.81
N VAL A 62 1.06 9.20 -4.21
CA VAL A 62 2.49 9.32 -4.47
C VAL A 62 2.85 8.50 -5.70
N ASP A 63 3.60 9.10 -6.61
CA ASP A 63 4.03 8.43 -7.83
C ASP A 63 5.15 7.41 -7.54
N ALA A 64 5.04 6.25 -8.19
CA ALA A 64 6.04 5.19 -8.21
C ALA A 64 6.82 5.30 -9.52
N ILE A 65 8.04 5.83 -9.46
CA ILE A 65 8.86 6.14 -10.64
C ILE A 65 10.08 5.22 -10.65
N PRO A 66 10.32 4.44 -11.72
CA PRO A 66 11.49 3.57 -11.80
C PRO A 66 12.79 4.33 -11.54
N GLY A 67 13.63 3.79 -10.66
CA GLY A 67 14.91 4.40 -10.27
C GLY A 67 14.82 5.54 -9.25
N ARG A 68 13.62 5.83 -8.69
CA ARG A 68 13.42 6.82 -7.63
C ARG A 68 12.58 6.25 -6.49
N ILE A 69 13.08 6.40 -5.27
CA ILE A 69 12.33 6.04 -4.06
C ILE A 69 11.70 7.31 -3.48
N ASN A 70 10.37 7.42 -3.57
CA ASN A 70 9.61 8.49 -2.95
C ASN A 70 9.20 8.11 -1.53
N GLN A 71 9.30 9.07 -0.60
CA GLN A 71 8.94 8.87 0.80
C GLN A 71 7.71 9.71 1.17
N ILE A 72 6.78 9.11 1.92
CA ILE A 72 5.69 9.83 2.59
C ILE A 72 5.50 9.28 4.01
N ASN A 73 5.19 10.18 4.95
CA ASN A 73 4.81 9.79 6.31
C ASN A 73 3.28 9.88 6.44
N SER A 74 2.68 8.94 7.17
CA SER A 74 1.24 8.94 7.43
C SER A 74 0.94 8.48 8.86
N LEU A 75 -0.19 8.93 9.40
CA LEU A 75 -0.67 8.52 10.71
C LEU A 75 -2.14 8.09 10.59
N ILE A 76 -2.40 6.82 10.84
CA ILE A 76 -3.74 6.22 10.74
C ILE A 76 -4.42 6.29 12.10
N TYR A 77 -5.44 7.13 12.27
CA TYR A 77 -6.08 7.33 13.58
C TYR A 77 -7.13 6.29 13.95
N ARG A 78 -7.75 5.64 12.96
CA ARG A 78 -8.86 4.68 13.16
C ARG A 78 -8.50 3.33 12.57
N SER A 79 -8.98 2.25 13.18
CA SER A 79 -8.92 0.93 12.56
C SER A 79 -10.01 0.82 11.49
N GLY A 80 -9.70 0.17 10.38
CA GLY A 80 -10.67 -0.08 9.31
C GLY A 80 -10.01 -0.62 8.05
N LEU A 81 -10.85 -0.76 7.01
CA LEU A 81 -10.43 -0.94 5.63
C LEU A 81 -10.56 0.42 4.94
N TYR A 82 -9.53 0.81 4.20
CA TYR A 82 -9.32 2.16 3.69
C TYR A 82 -9.26 2.21 2.17
#